data_AF-A0A2U9IIT8-F1
#
_entry.id   AF-A0A2U9IIT8-F1
#
_cell.length_a   1.000
_cell.length_b   1.000
_cell.length_c   1.000
_cell.angle_alpha   90.00
_cell.angle_beta   90.00
_cell.angle_gamma   90.00
#
_symmetry.space_group_name_H-M   'P 1'
#
loop_
_entity.id
_entity.type
_entity.pdbx_description
1 polymer ?
#
loop_
_entity_poly.entity_id
_entity_poly.type
_entity_poly.pdbx_seq_one_letter_code
_entity_poly.pdbx_strand_id
1 'polypeptide(L)'
;MNSKIEAKIAQMRCENKPVKLIAKKLGINRDDIEAIIKKWINNTDDFLNDIIKNRKVKNPKADPGFIVNSIQDLEELLKNDDVLDYIAVHRSDYHDRLMDCIRYKIYRYLNKE
;
A
#
# COMPACT_ATOMS: atom_id res chain seq x y z
N MET A 1 13.02 -9.92 -9.47
CA MET A 1 13.36 -8.49 -9.62
C MET A 1 14.21 -8.06 -8.44
N ASN A 2 15.08 -7.05 -8.59
CA ASN A 2 15.97 -6.59 -7.51
C ASN A 2 15.16 -5.92 -6.37
N SER A 3 15.33 -6.34 -5.11
CA SER A 3 14.62 -5.78 -3.95
C SER A 3 14.77 -4.27 -3.82
N LYS A 4 15.92 -3.71 -4.25
CA LYS A 4 16.15 -2.26 -4.29
C LYS A 4 15.24 -1.52 -5.27
N ILE A 5 14.83 -2.16 -6.36
CA ILE A 5 13.92 -1.57 -7.34
C ILE A 5 12.49 -1.58 -6.80
N GLU A 6 12.06 -2.70 -6.23
CA GLU A 6 10.74 -2.85 -5.60
C GLU A 6 10.53 -1.80 -4.50
N ALA A 7 11.54 -1.61 -3.63
CA ALA A 7 11.52 -0.57 -2.59
C ALA A 7 11.43 0.85 -3.16
N LYS A 8 12.12 1.16 -4.26
CA LYS A 8 12.02 2.49 -4.92
C LYS A 8 10.64 2.72 -5.53
N ILE A 9 10.06 1.70 -6.15
CA ILE A 9 8.69 1.78 -6.68
C ILE A 9 7.72 2.06 -5.53
N ALA A 10 7.84 1.32 -4.43
CA ALA A 10 7.00 1.52 -3.25
C ALA A 10 7.14 2.92 -2.65
N GLN A 11 8.38 3.40 -2.46
CA GLN A 11 8.64 4.76 -2.00
C GLN A 11 7.92 5.79 -2.89
N MET A 12 8.06 5.67 -4.21
CA MET A 12 7.39 6.58 -5.13
C MET A 12 5.86 6.46 -5.11
N ARG A 13 5.30 5.26 -4.86
CA ARG A 13 3.84 5.11 -4.66
C ARG A 13 3.38 5.82 -3.39
N CYS A 14 4.12 5.70 -2.28
CA CYS A 14 3.86 6.44 -1.03
C CYS A 14 3.95 7.97 -1.23
N GLU A 15 4.87 8.44 -2.07
CA GLU A 15 4.95 9.85 -2.53
C GLU A 15 3.87 10.25 -3.56
N ASN A 16 2.83 9.41 -3.70
CA ASN A 16 1.68 9.61 -4.57
C ASN A 16 2.05 9.73 -6.07
N LYS A 17 3.14 9.08 -6.53
CA LYS A 17 3.56 9.12 -7.95
C LYS A 17 2.81 8.08 -8.80
N PRO A 18 2.36 8.44 -10.02
CA PRO A 18 1.71 7.50 -10.93
C PRO A 18 2.73 6.56 -11.58
N VAL A 19 2.29 5.35 -11.96
CA VAL A 19 3.14 4.31 -12.59
C VAL A 19 3.91 4.85 -13.79
N LYS A 20 3.27 5.64 -14.65
CA LYS A 20 3.93 6.27 -15.82
C LYS A 20 5.15 7.10 -15.45
N LEU A 21 5.08 7.85 -14.34
CA LEU A 21 6.21 8.67 -13.87
C LEU A 21 7.31 7.81 -13.27
N ILE A 22 6.94 6.77 -12.52
CA ILE A 22 7.88 5.79 -11.94
C ILE A 22 8.65 5.07 -13.04
N ALA A 23 7.94 4.55 -14.05
CA ALA A 23 8.52 3.90 -15.23
C ALA A 23 9.58 4.78 -15.89
N LYS A 24 9.23 6.05 -16.17
CA LYS A 24 10.15 7.02 -16.78
C LYS A 24 11.37 7.29 -15.89
N LYS A 25 11.18 7.48 -14.58
CA LYS A 25 12.27 7.83 -13.65
C LYS A 25 13.23 6.67 -13.40
N LEU A 26 12.72 5.44 -13.35
CA LEU A 26 13.53 4.26 -13.05
C LEU A 26 14.05 3.55 -14.30
N GLY A 27 13.56 3.91 -15.49
CA GLY A 27 13.90 3.25 -16.75
C GLY A 27 13.36 1.81 -16.82
N ILE A 28 12.16 1.59 -16.29
CA ILE A 28 11.52 0.27 -16.17
C ILE A 28 10.20 0.28 -16.94
N ASN A 29 9.81 -0.86 -17.50
CA ASN A 29 8.52 -0.98 -18.18
C ASN A 29 7.36 -0.80 -17.22
N ARG A 30 6.27 -0.25 -17.74
CA ARG A 30 5.04 -0.08 -16.99
C ARG A 30 4.49 -1.42 -16.49
N ASP A 31 4.51 -2.44 -17.34
CA ASP A 31 3.96 -3.76 -17.04
C ASP A 31 4.70 -4.45 -15.91
N ASP A 32 6.02 -4.25 -15.81
CA ASP A 32 6.82 -4.75 -14.69
C ASP A 32 6.40 -4.11 -13.36
N ILE A 33 6.10 -2.80 -13.38
CA ILE A 33 5.61 -2.09 -12.19
C ILE A 33 4.23 -2.59 -11.79
N GLU A 34 3.33 -2.77 -12.76
CA GLU A 34 1.99 -3.29 -12.50
C GLU A 34 2.01 -4.73 -11.99
N ALA A 35 2.93 -5.56 -12.46
CA ALA A 35 3.13 -6.92 -11.95
C ALA A 35 3.55 -6.95 -10.47
N ILE A 36 4.38 -5.99 -10.03
CA ILE A 36 4.78 -5.85 -8.62
C ILE A 36 3.61 -5.38 -7.77
N ILE A 37 2.87 -4.37 -8.22
CA ILE A 37 1.70 -3.88 -7.48
C ILE A 37 0.68 -5.02 -7.32
N LYS A 38 0.45 -5.79 -8.40
CA LYS A 38 -0.40 -6.98 -8.37
C LYS A 38 0.11 -8.04 -7.39
N LYS A 39 1.43 -8.25 -7.33
CA LYS A 39 2.05 -9.10 -6.32
C LYS A 39 1.76 -8.60 -4.90
N TRP A 40 1.86 -7.30 -4.61
CA TRP A 40 1.51 -6.78 -3.28
C TRP A 40 0.02 -6.99 -2.96
N ILE A 41 -0.87 -6.71 -3.91
CA ILE A 41 -2.31 -6.96 -3.76
C ILE A 41 -2.56 -8.43 -3.37
N ASN A 42 -2.10 -9.37 -4.20
CA ASN A 42 -2.34 -10.80 -3.97
C ASN A 42 -1.79 -11.30 -2.63
N ASN A 43 -0.64 -10.78 -2.18
CA ASN A 43 -0.02 -11.23 -0.93
C ASN A 43 -0.62 -10.59 0.32
N THR A 44 -1.41 -9.52 0.17
CA THR A 44 -1.93 -8.76 1.32
C THR A 44 -3.44 -8.84 1.46
N ASP A 45 -4.16 -9.27 0.42
CA ASP A 45 -5.62 -9.20 0.42
C ASP A 45 -6.26 -10.02 1.54
N ASP A 46 -5.79 -11.25 1.77
CA ASP A 46 -6.29 -12.10 2.87
C ASP A 46 -6.04 -11.48 4.24
N PHE A 47 -4.82 -10.96 4.47
CA PHE A 47 -4.48 -10.27 5.72
C PHE A 47 -5.35 -9.03 5.93
N LEU A 48 -5.54 -8.23 4.88
CA LEU A 48 -6.38 -7.04 4.91
C LEU A 48 -7.85 -7.41 5.21
N ASN A 49 -8.35 -8.50 4.61
CA ASN A 49 -9.70 -9.01 4.88
C ASN A 49 -9.87 -9.40 6.34
N ASP A 50 -8.88 -10.06 6.93
CA ASP A 50 -8.96 -10.51 8.32
C ASP A 50 -8.97 -9.34 9.31
N ILE A 51 -8.11 -8.32 9.11
CA ILE A 51 -8.04 -7.18 10.04
C ILE A 51 -9.30 -6.28 10.01
N ILE A 52 -10.03 -6.26 8.88
CA ILE A 52 -11.25 -5.44 8.74
C ILE A 52 -12.55 -6.23 8.85
N LYS A 53 -12.51 -7.57 8.96
CA LYS A 53 -13.67 -8.47 8.77
C LYS A 53 -14.95 -8.05 9.50
N ASN A 54 -14.81 -7.53 10.72
CA ASN A 54 -15.93 -7.10 11.57
C ASN A 54 -15.90 -5.60 11.86
N ARG A 55 -15.13 -4.84 11.09
CA ARG A 55 -14.94 -3.41 11.32
C ARG A 55 -16.16 -2.64 10.82
N LYS A 56 -16.72 -1.82 11.70
CA LYS A 56 -17.70 -0.80 11.32
C LYS A 56 -16.97 0.51 11.02
N VAL A 57 -16.97 0.92 9.76
CA VAL A 57 -16.35 2.18 9.32
C VAL A 57 -16.98 3.35 10.06
N LYS A 58 -16.17 4.14 10.76
CA LYS A 58 -16.60 5.34 11.50
C LYS A 58 -16.42 6.59 10.66
N ASN A 59 -15.31 6.66 9.92
CA ASN A 59 -14.91 7.78 9.08
C ASN A 59 -14.66 7.33 7.63
N PRO A 60 -15.70 7.27 6.77
CA PRO A 60 -15.56 6.83 5.39
C PRO A 60 -14.80 7.81 4.48
N LYS A 61 -14.44 9.01 5.01
CA LYS A 61 -13.69 10.05 4.30
C LYS A 61 -12.31 10.27 4.93
N ALA A 62 -11.82 9.33 5.72
CA ALA A 62 -10.48 9.38 6.26
C ALA A 62 -9.46 9.60 5.13
N ASP A 63 -8.50 10.50 5.34
CA ASP A 63 -7.31 10.64 4.50
C ASP A 63 -6.08 10.48 5.39
N PRO A 64 -5.64 9.22 5.63
CA PRO A 64 -4.53 8.96 6.52
C PRO A 64 -3.18 9.16 5.82
N GLY A 65 -3.11 9.84 4.67
CA GLY A 65 -1.89 9.96 3.87
C GLY A 65 -0.67 10.45 4.66
N PHE A 66 -0.88 11.42 5.57
CA PHE A 66 0.19 11.89 6.47
C PHE A 66 0.64 10.81 7.47
N ILE A 67 -0.31 10.08 8.05
CA ILE A 67 -0.07 9.01 9.03
C ILE A 67 0.68 7.85 8.37
N VAL A 68 0.16 7.40 7.22
CA VAL A 68 0.78 6.35 6.43
C VAL A 68 2.19 6.74 6.00
N ASN A 69 2.45 7.99 5.65
CA ASN A 69 3.81 8.38 5.26
C ASN A 69 4.77 8.56 6.44
N SER A 70 4.26 8.91 7.63
CA SER A 70 5.08 9.20 8.81
C SER A 70 5.42 7.96 9.64
N ILE A 71 4.49 7.00 9.72
CA ILE A 71 4.65 5.80 10.56
C ILE A 71 5.31 4.69 9.75
N GLN A 72 6.54 4.30 10.11
CA GLN A 72 7.22 3.16 9.47
C GLN A 72 6.82 1.81 10.07
N ASP A 73 6.49 1.79 11.35
CA ASP A 73 6.08 0.58 12.05
C ASP A 73 4.65 0.17 11.67
N LEU A 74 4.48 -1.03 11.12
CA LEU A 74 3.16 -1.48 10.67
C LEU A 74 2.20 -1.68 11.84
N GLU A 75 2.67 -2.13 13.01
CA GLU A 75 1.81 -2.39 14.15
C GLU A 75 1.23 -1.10 14.71
N GLU A 76 2.01 -0.02 14.72
CA GLU A 76 1.53 1.32 15.05
C GLU A 76 0.54 1.84 13.99
N LEU A 77 0.84 1.63 12.71
CA LEU A 77 -0.03 2.05 11.61
C LEU A 77 -1.41 1.40 11.71
N LEU A 78 -1.46 0.09 11.99
CA LEU A 78 -2.69 -0.69 12.08
C LEU A 78 -3.46 -0.51 13.39
N LYS A 79 -2.95 0.27 14.35
CA LYS A 79 -3.72 0.72 15.53
C LYS A 79 -4.56 1.97 15.24
N ASN A 80 -4.29 2.65 14.12
CA ASN A 80 -4.98 3.88 13.79
C ASN A 80 -6.34 3.62 13.13
N ASP A 81 -7.41 4.15 13.72
CA ASP A 81 -8.78 3.94 13.24
C ASP A 81 -9.02 4.56 11.85
N ASP A 82 -8.43 5.71 11.53
CA ASP A 82 -8.57 6.35 10.21
C ASP A 82 -7.85 5.53 9.12
N VAL A 83 -6.71 4.91 9.44
CA VAL A 83 -6.03 3.98 8.52
C VAL A 83 -6.91 2.76 8.24
N LEU A 84 -7.44 2.14 9.29
CA LEU A 84 -8.26 0.94 9.14
C LEU A 84 -9.59 1.25 8.43
N ASP A 85 -10.19 2.42 8.66
CA ASP A 85 -11.37 2.88 7.93
C ASP A 85 -11.07 3.15 6.45
N TYR A 86 -9.91 3.77 6.17
CA TYR A 86 -9.44 3.95 4.80
C TYR A 86 -9.27 2.62 4.08
N ILE A 87 -8.58 1.66 4.70
CA ILE A 87 -8.41 0.30 4.16
C ILE A 87 -9.77 -0.33 3.87
N ALA A 88 -10.71 -0.27 4.81
CA ALA A 88 -12.01 -0.89 4.65
C ALA A 88 -12.80 -0.33 3.44
N VAL A 89 -12.64 0.97 3.15
CA VAL A 89 -13.30 1.63 2.02
C VAL A 89 -12.54 1.45 0.70
N HIS A 90 -11.22 1.50 0.72
CA HIS A 90 -10.38 1.62 -0.48
C HIS A 90 -9.68 0.32 -0.91
N ARG A 91 -9.78 -0.79 -0.15
CA ARG A 91 -9.06 -2.05 -0.47
C ARG A 91 -9.34 -2.63 -1.85
N SER A 92 -10.52 -2.37 -2.42
CA SER A 92 -10.89 -2.89 -3.74
C SER A 92 -10.44 -1.96 -4.87
N ASP A 93 -9.93 -0.77 -4.54
CA ASP A 93 -9.33 0.14 -5.50
C ASP A 93 -7.86 -0.27 -5.74
N TYR A 94 -7.60 -0.78 -6.95
CA TYR A 94 -6.27 -1.19 -7.40
C TYR A 94 -5.50 -0.07 -8.10
N HIS A 95 -6.08 1.12 -8.21
CA HIS A 95 -5.41 2.32 -8.72
C HIS A 95 -5.00 3.28 -7.59
N ASP A 96 -5.53 3.05 -6.38
CA ASP A 96 -5.24 3.82 -5.19
C ASP A 96 -3.76 3.72 -4.78
N ARG A 97 -3.10 4.87 -4.86
CA ARG A 97 -1.67 5.05 -4.57
C ARG A 97 -1.35 4.88 -3.10
N LEU A 98 -2.24 5.35 -2.22
CA LEU A 98 -2.05 5.25 -0.78
C LEU A 98 -2.28 3.80 -0.33
N MET A 99 -3.27 3.12 -0.89
CA MET A 99 -3.45 1.68 -0.67
C MET A 99 -2.23 0.87 -1.12
N ASP A 100 -1.61 1.19 -2.26
CA ASP A 100 -0.38 0.51 -2.67
C ASP A 100 0.76 0.70 -1.67
N CYS A 101 0.88 1.89 -1.08
CA CYS A 101 1.84 2.16 0.00
C CYS A 101 1.55 1.28 1.23
N ILE A 102 0.28 1.20 1.65
CA ILE A 102 -0.17 0.36 2.78
C ILE A 102 0.12 -1.12 2.49
N ARG A 103 -0.28 -1.62 1.32
CA ARG A 103 -0.04 -3.00 0.88
C ARG A 103 1.43 -3.32 0.87
N TYR A 104 2.30 -2.41 0.41
CA TYR A 104 3.74 -2.65 0.45
C TYR A 104 4.26 -2.80 1.89
N LYS A 105 3.82 -1.95 2.83
CA LYS A 105 4.22 -2.06 4.24
C LYS A 105 3.79 -3.37 4.87
N ILE A 106 2.56 -3.80 4.59
CA ILE A 106 2.04 -5.11 5.02
C ILE A 106 2.84 -6.24 4.37
N TYR A 107 3.07 -6.16 3.06
CA TYR A 107 3.86 -7.14 2.32
C TYR A 107 5.26 -7.32 2.95
N ARG A 108 5.94 -6.23 3.32
CA ARG A 108 7.23 -6.27 4.01
C ARG A 108 7.16 -6.96 5.36
N TYR A 109 6.17 -6.61 6.17
CA TYR A 109 5.93 -7.24 7.47
C TYR A 109 5.68 -8.75 7.35
N LEU A 110 4.81 -9.18 6.43
CA LEU A 110 4.47 -10.59 6.23
C LEU A 110 5.65 -11.42 5.73
N ASN A 111 6.53 -10.81 4.92
CA ASN A 111 7.69 -11.50 4.35
C ASN A 111 8.97 -11.35 5.19
N LYS A 112 8.90 -10.75 6.38
CA LYS A 112 10.03 -10.55 7.31
C LYS A 112 11.28 -9.96 6.65
N GLU A 113 11.09 -8.95 5.80
CA GLU A 113 12.19 -8.13 5.26
C GLU A 113 12.28 -6.75 5.92
#